data_AF-A0A4R9XBX5-F1
#
_entry.id   AF-A0A4R9XBX5-F1
#
_cell.length_a   1.000
_cell.length_b   1.000
_cell.length_c   1.000
_cell.angle_alpha   90.00
_cell.angle_beta   90.00
_cell.angle_gamma   90.00
#
_symmetry.space_group_name_H-M   'P 1'
#
loop_
_entity.id
_entity.type
_entity.pdbx_description
1 polymer ?
#
loop_
_entity_poly.entity_id
_entity_poly.type
_entity_poly.pdbx_seq_one_letter_code
_entity_poly.pdbx_strand_id
1 'polypeptide(L)'
;MPASFDDVLTIDGDGCLSPAGPLVLDPGETVLRFDAWVFQTGGACMAFVLGPFGGTRWTTNPDPHDDHFGDRFQPGPATAMGLMVSKKATGQTVTFQWTRGILLK
;
A
#
# COMPACT_ATOMS: atom_id res chain seq x y z
N MET A 1 -12.58 -6.06 -7.71
CA MET A 1 -11.94 -4.99 -6.92
C MET A 1 -10.78 -4.46 -7.75
N PRO A 2 -10.55 -3.13 -7.79
CA PRO A 2 -9.37 -2.60 -8.47
C PRO A 2 -8.11 -3.26 -7.91
N ALA A 3 -7.13 -3.52 -8.77
CA ALA A 3 -5.81 -3.97 -8.33
C ALA A 3 -5.28 -2.93 -7.32
N SER A 4 -4.83 -3.41 -6.17
CA SER A 4 -4.46 -2.53 -5.07
C SER A 4 -3.04 -2.71 -4.59
N PHE A 5 -2.45 -3.90 -4.77
CA PHE A 5 -1.01 -4.15 -4.70
C PHE A 5 -0.61 -4.99 -5.91
N ASP A 6 0.67 -4.99 -6.27
CA ASP A 6 1.22 -6.04 -7.13
C ASP A 6 1.11 -7.37 -6.33
N ASP A 7 0.38 -8.34 -6.86
CA ASP A 7 -0.14 -9.51 -6.12
C ASP A 7 0.96 -10.40 -5.48
N VAL A 8 2.20 -10.30 -5.95
CA VAL A 8 3.35 -11.00 -5.38
C VAL A 8 4.34 -9.96 -4.84
N LEU A 9 4.50 -9.93 -3.53
CA LEU A 9 5.52 -9.11 -2.87
C LEU A 9 6.74 -9.97 -2.57
N THR A 10 7.93 -9.42 -2.83
CA THR A 10 9.20 -10.08 -2.59
C THR A 10 9.87 -9.47 -1.37
N ILE A 11 10.43 -10.32 -0.52
CA ILE A 11 11.26 -9.94 0.62
C ILE A 11 12.69 -9.77 0.13
N ASP A 12 13.34 -8.66 0.48
CA ASP A 12 14.75 -8.44 0.15
C ASP A 12 15.70 -9.20 1.09
N GLY A 13 17.01 -9.03 0.89
CA GLY A 13 18.04 -9.71 1.69
C GLY A 13 18.03 -9.33 3.18
N ASP A 14 17.39 -8.21 3.54
CA ASP A 14 17.33 -7.70 4.90
C ASP A 14 16.03 -8.07 5.63
N GLY A 15 15.10 -8.73 4.92
CA GLY A 15 13.82 -9.18 5.48
C GLY A 15 12.70 -8.15 5.33
N CYS A 16 12.80 -7.32 4.29
CA CYS A 16 12.02 -6.09 4.14
C CYS A 16 11.19 -6.14 2.86
N LEU A 17 10.10 -5.38 2.82
CA LEU A 17 9.13 -5.44 1.73
C LEU A 17 8.96 -4.07 1.11
N SER A 18 9.06 -3.92 -0.21
CA SER A 18 8.71 -2.68 -0.91
C SER A 18 7.41 -2.82 -1.70
N PRO A 19 6.23 -2.98 -1.06
CA PRO A 19 4.99 -3.08 -1.80
C PRO A 19 4.72 -1.84 -2.64
N ALA A 20 4.19 -2.10 -3.81
CA ALA A 20 3.69 -1.11 -4.72
C ALA A 20 2.36 -1.59 -5.28
N GLY A 21 1.60 -0.70 -5.87
CA GLY A 21 0.37 -1.05 -6.55
C GLY A 21 -0.13 0.04 -7.45
N PRO A 22 -1.07 -0.27 -8.34
CA PRO A 22 -1.76 0.75 -9.11
C PRO A 22 -2.73 1.53 -8.22
N LEU A 23 -2.91 2.81 -8.56
CA LEU A 23 -4.05 3.62 -8.14
C LEU A 23 -5.01 3.65 -9.32
N VAL A 24 -6.11 2.91 -9.21
CA VAL A 24 -7.16 2.91 -10.23
C VAL A 24 -8.05 4.13 -9.98
N LEU A 25 -7.83 5.18 -10.77
CA LEU A 25 -8.52 6.47 -10.68
C LEU A 25 -9.35 6.71 -11.94
N ASP A 26 -10.53 7.28 -11.77
CA ASP A 26 -11.34 7.79 -12.88
C ASP A 26 -10.68 9.03 -13.51
N PRO A 27 -10.96 9.35 -14.79
CA PRO A 27 -10.49 10.60 -15.38
C PRO A 27 -10.88 11.83 -14.55
N GLY A 28 -9.89 12.64 -14.17
CA GLY A 28 -10.08 13.84 -13.34
C GLY A 28 -10.29 13.58 -11.85
N GLU A 29 -10.11 12.35 -11.38
CA GLU A 29 -10.05 12.03 -9.95
C GLU A 29 -8.66 12.37 -9.37
N THR A 30 -8.66 13.00 -8.20
CA THR A 30 -7.44 13.35 -7.47
C THR A 30 -7.41 12.61 -6.14
N VAL A 31 -6.32 11.90 -5.85
CA VAL A 31 -6.12 11.27 -4.52
C VAL A 31 -5.72 12.36 -3.53
N LEU A 32 -6.50 12.52 -2.46
CA LEU A 32 -6.22 13.48 -1.38
C LEU A 32 -5.31 12.86 -0.31
N ARG A 33 -5.50 11.55 -0.08
CA ARG A 33 -4.77 10.75 0.89
C ARG A 33 -4.81 9.30 0.47
N PHE A 34 -3.68 8.61 0.60
CA PHE A 34 -3.64 7.17 0.49
C PHE A 34 -2.71 6.58 1.54
N ASP A 35 -3.21 5.59 2.26
CA ASP A 35 -2.48 4.84 3.26
C ASP A 35 -2.54 3.35 2.88
N ALA A 36 -1.40 2.65 2.91
CA ALA A 36 -1.33 1.21 2.70
C ALA A 36 -0.51 0.53 3.79
N TRP A 37 -0.89 -0.69 4.13
CA TRP A 37 -0.23 -1.51 5.13
C TRP A 37 -0.09 -2.94 4.66
N VAL A 38 1.04 -3.57 4.99
CA VAL A 38 1.23 -5.01 4.93
C VAL A 38 1.59 -5.48 6.34
N PHE A 39 0.84 -6.46 6.85
CA PHE A 39 1.01 -7.02 8.17
C PHE A 39 1.25 -8.52 8.09
N GLN A 40 2.30 -8.99 8.75
CA GLN A 40 2.57 -10.39 9.05
C GLN A 40 2.83 -10.50 10.55
N THR A 41 2.58 -11.66 11.17
CA THR A 41 2.97 -11.87 12.57
C THR A 41 4.43 -11.48 12.79
N GLY A 42 4.67 -10.45 13.61
CA GLY A 42 6.00 -9.91 13.89
C GLY A 42 6.42 -8.72 13.01
N GLY A 43 5.90 -8.57 11.79
CA GLY A 43 6.35 -7.56 10.82
C GLY A 43 5.23 -6.66 10.27
N ALA A 44 5.53 -5.37 10.11
CA ALA A 44 4.61 -4.39 9.50
C ALA A 44 5.36 -3.45 8.54
N CYS A 45 4.72 -3.12 7.43
CA CYS A 45 5.21 -2.19 6.41
C CYS A 45 4.10 -1.20 6.06
N MET A 46 4.43 0.08 5.87
CA MET A 46 3.45 1.13 5.60
C MET A 46 3.84 2.01 4.41
N ALA A 47 2.85 2.47 3.65
CA ALA A 47 2.98 3.50 2.63
C ALA A 47 2.04 4.66 2.95
N PHE A 48 2.53 5.89 2.76
CA PHE A 48 1.72 7.09 2.88
C PHE A 48 1.90 7.97 1.66
N VAL A 49 0.79 8.40 1.08
CA VAL A 49 0.74 9.48 0.11
C VAL A 49 -0.12 10.58 0.72
N LEU A 50 0.55 11.66 1.14
CA LEU A 50 -0.07 12.81 1.78
C LEU A 50 -0.11 13.97 0.77
N GLY A 51 -1.32 14.35 0.35
CA GLY A 51 -1.54 15.45 -0.57
C GLY A 51 -2.05 15.03 -1.95
N PRO A 52 -2.47 15.99 -2.78
CA PRO A 52 -3.00 15.71 -4.10
C PRO A 52 -1.96 14.99 -4.96
N PHE A 53 -2.20 13.72 -5.23
CA PHE A 53 -1.34 12.87 -6.05
C PHE A 53 -2.07 12.49 -7.34
N GLY A 54 -1.45 12.84 -8.47
CA GLY A 54 -1.96 12.55 -9.82
C GLY A 54 -1.30 11.34 -10.48
N GLY A 55 -0.51 10.57 -9.74
CA GLY A 55 0.14 9.36 -10.27
C GLY A 55 -0.82 8.17 -10.30
N THR A 56 -0.49 7.21 -11.15
CA THR A 56 -1.25 5.97 -11.34
C THR A 56 -0.70 4.81 -10.51
N ARG A 57 0.34 5.04 -9.72
CA ARG A 57 1.00 4.03 -8.89
C ARG A 57 1.46 4.64 -7.58
N TRP A 58 1.39 3.83 -6.55
CA TRP A 58 1.94 4.12 -5.24
C TRP A 58 3.06 3.11 -4.93
N THR A 59 3.98 3.49 -4.08
CA THR A 59 5.09 2.64 -3.60
C THR A 59 5.28 2.90 -2.11
N THR A 60 5.64 1.88 -1.34
CA THR A 60 6.32 2.10 -0.06
C THR A 60 7.79 2.38 -0.30
N ASN A 61 8.41 3.07 0.65
CA ASN A 61 9.85 3.06 0.82
C ASN A 61 10.12 2.73 2.28
N PRO A 62 10.02 1.45 2.67
CA PRO A 62 10.36 1.07 4.04
C PRO A 62 11.88 1.08 4.12
N ASP A 63 12.42 1.93 4.98
CA ASP A 63 13.81 1.79 5.38
C ASP A 63 13.86 0.84 6.59
N PRO A 64 14.39 -0.38 6.47
CA PRO A 64 14.40 -1.29 7.60
C PRO A 64 15.44 -0.98 8.67
N HIS A 65 16.39 -0.10 8.39
CA HIS A 65 17.28 0.42 9.43
C HIS A 65 16.58 1.47 10.30
N ASP A 66 15.69 2.27 9.70
CA ASP A 66 15.09 3.45 10.36
C ASP A 66 13.58 3.31 10.68
N ASP A 67 12.83 2.46 9.98
CA ASP A 67 11.36 2.30 10.06
C ASP A 67 10.88 1.00 10.73
N HIS A 68 11.79 0.14 11.21
CA HIS A 68 11.40 -1.14 11.80
C HIS A 68 10.88 -1.00 13.25
N PHE A 69 9.57 -1.13 13.41
CA PHE A 69 8.94 -1.50 14.68
C PHE A 69 8.54 -2.99 14.64
N GLY A 70 9.50 -3.91 14.77
CA GLY A 70 9.21 -5.35 14.84
C GLY A 70 10.24 -6.28 14.20
N ASP A 71 9.83 -7.55 14.07
CA ASP A 71 10.57 -8.63 13.41
C ASP A 71 10.59 -8.47 11.88
N ARG A 72 11.55 -9.14 11.24
CA ARG A 72 11.67 -9.23 9.77
C ARG A 72 10.50 -10.00 9.16
N PHE A 73 10.06 -9.58 7.97
CA PHE A 73 9.13 -10.39 7.17
C PHE A 73 9.74 -11.73 6.78
N GLN A 74 8.90 -12.75 6.68
CA GLN A 74 9.24 -14.10 6.30
C GLN A 74 8.36 -14.57 5.14
N PRO A 75 8.85 -15.47 4.27
CA PRO A 75 8.00 -16.09 3.25
C PRO A 75 6.77 -16.74 3.89
N GLY A 76 5.58 -16.43 3.39
CA GLY A 76 4.35 -16.91 4.00
C GLY A 76 3.16 -15.95 3.88
N PRO A 77 2.04 -16.30 4.53
CA PRO A 77 0.83 -15.49 4.46
C PRO A 77 1.02 -14.16 5.18
N ALA A 78 0.42 -13.11 4.61
CA ALA A 78 0.32 -11.78 5.21
C ALA A 78 -1.03 -11.14 4.85
N THR A 79 -1.37 -10.06 5.53
CA THR A 79 -2.58 -9.26 5.30
C THR A 79 -2.20 -7.91 4.74
N ALA A 80 -2.75 -7.57 3.58
CA ALA A 80 -2.56 -6.28 2.93
C ALA A 80 -3.84 -5.44 3.07
N MET A 81 -3.69 -4.18 3.49
CA MET A 81 -4.79 -3.24 3.73
C MET A 81 -4.50 -1.92 3.03
N GLY A 82 -5.55 -1.21 2.62
CA GLY A 82 -5.40 0.14 2.12
C GLY A 82 -6.64 0.99 2.34
N LEU A 83 -6.40 2.29 2.49
CA LEU A 83 -7.40 3.35 2.64
C LEU A 83 -7.05 4.47 1.66
N MET A 84 -7.96 4.77 0.74
CA MET A 84 -7.82 5.88 -0.20
C MET A 84 -8.95 6.87 0.00
N VAL A 85 -8.61 8.14 0.12
CA VAL A 85 -9.56 9.26 0.05
C VAL A 85 -9.25 10.03 -1.22
N SER A 86 -10.24 10.17 -2.09
CA SER A 86 -10.10 10.86 -3.37
C SER A 86 -11.26 11.81 -3.62
N LYS A 87 -11.03 12.78 -4.51
CA LYS A 87 -12.04 13.72 -5.00
C LYS A 87 -12.29 13.43 -6.47
N LYS A 88 -13.52 13.04 -6.81
CA LYS A 88 -13.97 12.80 -8.18
C LYS A 88 -14.03 14.11 -8.97
N ALA A 89 -14.02 14.01 -10.30
CA ALA A 89 -14.18 15.16 -11.20
C ALA A 89 -15.48 15.96 -10.94
N THR A 90 -16.52 15.30 -10.44
CA THR A 90 -17.80 15.93 -10.02
C THR A 90 -17.69 16.77 -8.74
N GLY A 91 -16.53 16.75 -8.07
CA GLY A 91 -16.30 17.40 -6.78
C GLY A 91 -16.64 16.54 -5.56
N GLN A 92 -17.22 15.36 -5.77
CA GLN A 92 -17.55 14.41 -4.69
C GLN A 92 -16.28 13.83 -4.07
N THR A 93 -16.20 13.85 -2.73
CA THR A 93 -15.19 13.09 -1.99
C THR A 93 -15.68 11.66 -1.78
N VAL A 94 -14.83 10.68 -2.07
CA VAL A 94 -15.09 9.27 -1.85
C VAL A 94 -13.97 8.63 -1.04
N THR A 95 -14.32 7.57 -0.31
CA THR A 95 -13.38 6.78 0.47
C THR A 95 -13.46 5.32 0.01
N PHE A 96 -12.32 4.73 -0.28
CA PHE A 96 -12.18 3.32 -0.61
C PHE A 96 -11.31 2.64 0.43
N GLN A 97 -11.75 1.48 0.91
CA GLN A 97 -10.99 0.64 1.80
C GLN A 97 -10.97 -0.78 1.26
N TRP A 98 -9.86 -1.48 1.43
CA TRP A 98 -9.74 -2.90 1.14
C TRP A 98 -8.86 -3.61 2.16
N THR A 99 -9.12 -4.90 2.34
CA THR A 99 -8.31 -5.84 3.09
C THR A 99 -8.26 -7.15 2.30
N ARG A 100 -7.07 -7.72 2.11
CA ARG A 100 -6.89 -9.00 1.40
C ARG A 100 -5.72 -9.80 1.97
N GLY A 101 -5.84 -11.12 1.91
CA GLY A 101 -4.69 -12.01 2.13
C GLY A 101 -3.74 -11.97 0.94
N ILE A 102 -2.44 -12.00 1.20
CA ILE A 102 -1.37 -12.08 0.21
C ILE A 102 -0.34 -13.13 0.63
N LEU A 103 0.53 -13.52 -0.30
CA LEU A 103 1.66 -14.42 -0.05
C LEU A 103 2.96 -13.67 -0.30
N LEU A 104 3.83 -13.61 0.70
CA LEU A 104 5.18 -13.08 0.61
C LEU A 104 6.14 -14.16 0.14
N LYS A 105 7.08 -13.81 -0.74
CA LYS A 105 8.10 -14.72 -1.26
C LYS A 105 9.51 -14.22 -0.96
#